data_AF-A0A2N2A865-F1
#
_entry.id   AF-A0A2N2A865-F1
#
_cell.length_a   1.000
_cell.length_b   1.000
_cell.length_c   1.000
_cell.angle_alpha   90.00
_cell.angle_beta   90.00
_cell.angle_gamma   90.00
#
_symmetry.space_group_name_H-M   'P 1'
#
loop_
_entity.id
_entity.type
_entity.pdbx_description
1 polymer ?
#
loop_
_entity_poly.entity_id
_entity_poly.type
_entity_poly.pdbx_seq_one_letter_code
_entity_poly.pdbx_strand_id
1 'polypeptide(L)'
;MGQAAQFALSKNAQVGIIALSLALAPAMRDAGCYAAVPDHLYEPLPQGFVVTRRGADKPLAAAFAAFMTSAEAASILQRHGLEPFVVSPP
;
A
#
# COMPACT_ATOMS: atom_id res chain seq x y z
N MET A 1 12.92 -3.93 -4.59
CA MET A 1 12.24 -4.90 -3.70
C MET A 1 12.91 -4.85 -2.33
N GLY A 2 12.18 -5.04 -1.24
CA GLY A 2 12.76 -5.05 0.12
C GLY A 2 13.57 -6.31 0.41
N GLN A 3 14.55 -6.23 1.31
CA GLN A 3 15.49 -7.33 1.61
C GLN A 3 14.78 -8.61 2.09
N ALA A 4 13.78 -8.48 2.96
CA ALA A 4 13.00 -9.63 3.46
C ALA A 4 12.26 -10.37 2.33
N ALA A 5 11.68 -9.63 1.36
CA ALA A 5 11.02 -10.21 0.20
C ALA A 5 12.01 -10.97 -0.69
N GLN A 6 13.23 -10.42 -0.87
CA GLN A 6 14.26 -11.09 -1.66
C GLN A 6 14.71 -12.41 -1.03
N PHE A 7 14.88 -12.47 0.29
CA PHE A 7 15.25 -13.73 0.96
C PHE A 7 14.15 -14.78 0.91
N ALA A 8 12.89 -14.37 1.03
CA ALA A 8 11.75 -15.28 0.82
C ALA A 8 11.74 -15.80 -0.64
N LEU A 9 11.89 -14.91 -1.62
CA LEU A 9 11.89 -15.26 -3.04
C LEU A 9 13.05 -16.20 -3.43
N SER A 10 14.25 -15.95 -2.91
CA SER A 10 15.43 -16.77 -3.19
C SER A 10 15.49 -18.05 -2.36
N LYS A 11 14.48 -18.34 -1.53
CA LYS A 11 14.43 -19.46 -0.59
C LYS A 11 15.56 -19.46 0.45
N ASN A 12 16.19 -18.31 0.68
CA ASN A 12 17.16 -18.12 1.77
C ASN A 12 16.46 -17.92 3.12
N ALA A 13 15.14 -17.71 3.11
CA ALA A 13 14.25 -17.80 4.27
C ALA A 13 13.04 -18.67 3.92
N GLN A 14 12.56 -19.45 4.90
CA GLN A 14 11.37 -20.30 4.73
C GLN A 14 10.08 -19.48 4.78
N VAL A 15 10.06 -18.40 5.58
CA VAL A 15 8.94 -17.47 5.74
C VAL A 15 9.49 -16.06 5.91
N GLY A 16 8.79 -15.05 5.39
CA GLY A 16 9.11 -13.64 5.60
C GLY A 16 7.85 -12.79 5.79
N ILE A 17 7.88 -11.85 6.73
CA ILE A 17 6.84 -10.83 6.89
C ILE A 17 7.18 -9.67 5.96
N ILE A 18 6.28 -9.40 5.02
CA ILE A 18 6.45 -8.39 3.98
C ILE A 18 5.14 -7.63 3.76
N ALA A 19 5.22 -6.46 3.12
CA ALA A 19 4.03 -5.73 2.72
C ALA A 19 3.20 -6.53 1.70
N LEU A 20 1.87 -6.51 1.82
CA LEU A 20 0.94 -7.20 0.92
C LEU A 20 1.16 -6.77 -0.55
N SER A 21 1.46 -5.49 -0.78
CA SER A 21 1.77 -4.97 -2.12
C SER A 21 2.97 -5.66 -2.79
N LEU A 22 3.97 -6.11 -2.01
CA LEU A 22 5.09 -6.89 -2.52
C LEU A 22 4.66 -8.32 -2.82
N ALA A 23 3.85 -8.95 -1.95
CA ALA A 23 3.35 -10.30 -2.17
C ALA A 23 2.46 -10.40 -3.42
N LEU A 24 1.70 -9.36 -3.73
CA LEU A 24 0.85 -9.29 -4.93
C LEU A 24 1.62 -8.96 -6.22
N ALA A 25 2.89 -8.54 -6.15
CA ALA A 25 3.68 -8.25 -7.33
C ALA A 25 3.89 -9.53 -8.17
N PRO A 26 3.90 -9.46 -9.52
CA PRO A 26 3.96 -10.66 -10.38
C PRO A 26 5.08 -11.64 -9.99
N ALA A 27 6.29 -11.13 -9.79
CA ALA A 27 7.45 -11.93 -9.42
C ALA A 27 7.31 -12.71 -8.10
N MET A 28 6.47 -12.24 -7.17
CA MET A 28 6.22 -12.90 -5.88
C MET A 28 5.01 -13.82 -5.96
N ARG A 29 3.93 -13.36 -6.60
CA ARG A 29 2.68 -14.11 -6.76
C ARG A 29 2.89 -15.44 -7.48
N ASP A 30 3.78 -15.46 -8.46
CA ASP A 30 4.07 -16.66 -9.26
C ASP A 30 5.10 -17.57 -8.58
N ALA A 31 5.78 -17.10 -7.53
CA ALA A 31 6.88 -17.80 -6.87
C ALA A 31 6.48 -18.51 -5.55
N GLY A 32 5.31 -18.20 -4.98
CA GLY A 32 4.87 -18.81 -3.73
C GLY A 32 3.48 -18.38 -3.27
N CYS A 33 3.16 -18.72 -2.03
CA CYS A 33 1.89 -18.38 -1.39
C CYS A 33 2.09 -17.32 -0.31
N TYR A 34 1.03 -16.58 0.00
CA TYR A 34 0.99 -15.66 1.13
C TYR A 34 -0.27 -15.87 1.95
N ALA A 35 -0.24 -15.43 3.20
CA ALA A 35 -1.41 -15.30 4.06
C ALA A 35 -1.37 -13.92 4.73
N ALA A 36 -2.54 -13.29 4.88
CA ALA A 36 -2.64 -12.06 5.65
C ALA A 36 -2.37 -12.34 7.13
N VAL A 37 -1.62 -11.46 7.79
CA VAL A 37 -1.48 -11.49 9.25
C VAL A 37 -2.82 -11.04 9.84
N PRO A 38 -3.43 -11.79 10.78
CA PRO A 38 -4.69 -11.37 11.39
C PRO A 38 -4.61 -10.00 12.06
N ASP A 39 -5.60 -9.13 11.83
CA ASP A 39 -5.57 -7.71 12.24
C ASP A 39 -5.50 -7.49 13.76
N HIS A 40 -5.96 -8.45 14.57
CA HIS A 40 -5.87 -8.37 16.03
C HIS A 40 -4.45 -8.59 16.57
N LEU A 41 -3.48 -8.92 15.72
CA LEU A 41 -2.09 -9.17 16.10
C LEU A 41 -1.20 -7.93 15.95
N TYR A 42 -1.71 -6.82 15.40
CA TYR A 42 -0.94 -5.60 15.20
C TYR A 42 -1.82 -4.36 15.30
N GLU A 43 -1.22 -3.23 15.65
CA GLU A 43 -1.91 -1.94 15.57
C GLU A 43 -2.04 -1.53 14.10
N PRO A 44 -3.22 -1.07 13.65
CA PRO A 44 -3.41 -0.64 12.27
C PRO A 44 -2.36 0.39 11.84
N LEU A 45 -1.90 0.28 10.59
CA LEU A 45 -0.96 1.23 9.99
C LEU A 45 -1.73 2.23 9.11
N PRO A 46 -2.19 3.38 9.65
CA PRO A 46 -2.90 4.37 8.86
C PRO A 46 -1.97 4.99 7.82
N GLN A 47 -2.44 5.02 6.57
CA GLN A 47 -1.76 5.71 5.48
C GLN A 47 -2.43 7.06 5.23
N GLY A 48 -1.64 8.06 4.88
CA GLY A 48 -2.13 9.39 4.60
C GLY A 48 -1.18 10.17 3.70
N PHE A 49 -1.69 11.28 3.16
CA PHE A 49 -0.89 12.23 2.40
C PHE A 49 -1.22 13.65 2.88
N VAL A 50 -0.32 14.59 2.60
CA VAL A 50 -0.51 16.00 2.95
C VAL A 50 -0.15 16.88 1.75
N VAL A 51 -0.89 17.98 1.59
CA VAL A 51 -0.48 19.06 0.69
C VAL A 51 0.47 19.96 1.46
N THR A 52 1.69 20.10 0.96
CA THR A 52 2.70 20.97 1.61
C THR A 52 2.32 22.44 1.49
N ARG A 53 2.84 23.30 2.38
CA ARG A 53 2.59 24.76 2.33
C ARG A 53 2.97 25.39 0.98
N ARG A 54 4.04 24.90 0.35
CA ARG A 54 4.47 25.35 -0.99
C ARG A 54 3.54 24.89 -2.11
N GLY A 55 2.87 23.75 -1.91
CA GLY A 55 1.91 23.17 -2.85
C GLY A 55 0.49 23.69 -2.68
N ALA A 56 0.17 24.38 -1.57
CA ALA A 56 -1.19 24.79 -1.23
C ALA A 56 -1.85 25.64 -2.33
N ASP A 57 -1.10 26.54 -2.96
CA ASP A 57 -1.60 27.41 -4.02
C ASP A 57 -1.42 26.82 -5.42
N LYS A 58 -1.06 25.53 -5.54
CA LYS A 58 -0.84 24.86 -6.83
C LYS A 58 -2.11 24.09 -7.22
N PRO A 59 -2.80 24.47 -8.31
CA PRO A 59 -4.02 23.79 -8.75
C PRO A 59 -3.84 22.29 -8.95
N LEU A 60 -2.66 21.87 -9.43
CA LEU A 60 -2.35 20.45 -9.64
C LEU A 60 -2.26 19.67 -8.32
N ALA A 61 -1.79 20.28 -7.23
CA ALA A 61 -1.74 19.63 -5.93
C ALA A 61 -3.16 19.38 -5.39
N ALA A 62 -4.07 20.36 -5.55
CA ALA A 62 -5.47 20.21 -5.19
C ALA A 62 -6.18 19.14 -6.04
N ALA A 63 -5.95 19.14 -7.36
CA ALA A 63 -6.52 18.14 -8.27
C ALA A 63 -6.02 16.72 -7.93
N PHE A 64 -4.74 16.57 -7.62
CA PHE A 64 -4.18 15.27 -7.22
C PHE A 64 -4.73 14.81 -5.86
N ALA A 65 -4.83 15.71 -4.87
CA ALA A 65 -5.43 15.40 -3.58
C ALA A 65 -6.89 14.90 -3.74
N ALA A 66 -7.68 15.57 -4.58
CA ALA A 66 -9.06 15.17 -4.88
C ALA A 66 -9.12 13.81 -5.59
N PHE A 67 -8.18 13.55 -6.52
CA PHE A 67 -8.08 12.25 -7.19
C PHE A 67 -7.76 11.13 -6.20
N MET A 68 -6.81 11.34 -5.28
CA MET A 68 -6.41 10.31 -4.30
C MET A 68 -7.57 9.88 -3.37
N THR A 69 -8.58 10.74 -3.18
CA THR A 69 -9.79 10.44 -2.41
C THR A 69 -10.95 9.90 -3.25
N SER A 70 -10.75 9.67 -4.56
CA SER A 70 -11.80 9.19 -5.47
C SER A 70 -11.96 7.67 -5.41
N ALA A 71 -13.11 7.18 -5.88
CA ALA A 71 -13.37 5.74 -6.05
C ALA A 71 -12.39 5.06 -7.02
N GLU A 72 -11.91 5.80 -8.04
CA GLU A 72 -10.92 5.30 -8.99
C GLU A 72 -9.59 5.04 -8.29
N ALA A 73 -9.08 6.01 -7.53
CA ALA A 73 -7.85 5.82 -6.76
C ALA A 73 -8.00 4.70 -5.71
N ALA A 74 -9.14 4.61 -5.04
CA ALA A 74 -9.42 3.53 -4.10
C ALA A 74 -9.33 2.14 -4.76
N SER A 75 -9.89 1.98 -5.96
CA SER A 75 -9.82 0.74 -6.74
C SER A 75 -8.38 0.40 -7.15
N ILE A 76 -7.59 1.42 -7.54
CA ILE A 76 -6.16 1.24 -7.87
C ILE A 76 -5.38 0.78 -6.64
N LEU A 77 -5.56 1.43 -5.49
CA LEU A 77 -4.88 1.07 -4.24
C LEU A 77 -5.18 -0.37 -3.82
N GLN A 78 -6.47 -0.74 -3.79
CA GLN A 78 -6.90 -2.09 -3.41
C GLN A 78 -6.32 -3.16 -4.34
N ARG A 79 -6.28 -2.93 -5.65
CA ARG A 79 -5.67 -3.84 -6.63
C ARG A 79 -4.19 -4.11 -6.33
N HIS A 80 -3.51 -3.14 -5.73
CA HIS A 80 -2.11 -3.22 -5.35
C HIS A 80 -1.89 -3.59 -3.87
N GLY A 81 -2.92 -4.02 -3.14
CA GLY A 81 -2.81 -4.45 -1.74
C GLY A 81 -2.57 -3.30 -0.77
N LEU A 82 -3.09 -2.11 -1.09
CA LEU A 82 -3.08 -0.93 -0.24
C LEU A 82 -4.52 -0.59 0.16
N GLU A 83 -4.70 -0.19 1.42
CA GLU A 83 -5.97 0.31 1.91
C GLU A 83 -6.26 1.70 1.34
N PRO A 84 -7.49 1.98 0.89
CA PRO A 84 -7.88 3.31 0.43
C PRO A 84 -7.89 4.31 1.60
N PHE A 85 -7.67 5.59 1.30
CA PHE A 85 -7.73 6.63 2.32
C PHE A 85 -9.16 6.78 2.84
N VAL A 86 -9.34 6.71 4.16
CA VAL A 86 -10.59 7.06 4.80
C VAL A 86 -10.77 8.57 4.69
N VAL A 87 -11.65 9.02 3.80
CA VAL A 87 -12.08 10.42 3.76
C VAL A 87 -13.03 10.60 4.95
N SER A 88 -12.55 11.22 6.03
CA SER A 88 -13.46 11.60 7.11
C SER A 88 -14.46 12.61 6.54
N PRO A 89 -15.78 12.41 6.70
CA PRO A 89 -16.73 13.46 6.39
C PRO A 89 -16.43 14.69 7.27
N PRO A 90 -16.71 15.91 6.76
CA PRO A 90 -16.47 17.15 7.50
C PRO A 90 -17.25 17.22 8.82
#